data_AF-A0A366I7M9-F1
#
_entry.id   AF-A0A366I7M9-F1
#
_cell.length_a   1.000
_cell.length_b   1.000
_cell.length_c   1.000
_cell.angle_alpha   90.00
_cell.angle_beta   90.00
_cell.angle_gamma   90.00
#
_symmetry.space_group_name_H-M   'P 1'
#
loop_
_entity.id
_entity.type
_entity.pdbx_description
1 polymer ?
#
loop_
_entity_poly.entity_id
_entity_poly.type
_entity_poly.pdbx_seq_one_letter_code
_entity_poly.pdbx_strand_id
1 'polypeptide(L)'
;MNNVIDLDQQQEKINDIRATVRNVVENSNVTYAAVAREIGVSSGQLSQFINDGYRGDNNSLANKLTVWLDNRSRRTNEMPIAPDFIATRTVKQIWNALQYAQLAQCITVIYGNSGVGKTRALQQFAIERPNVWLITVSPSRSSLSECLYELA
;
A
#
# COMPACT_ATOMS: atom_id res chain seq x y z
N MET A 1 -22.87 42.48 -3.37
CA MET A 1 -22.67 41.55 -4.51
C MET A 1 -21.92 40.27 -4.12
N ASN A 2 -21.33 40.13 -2.93
CA ASN A 2 -20.63 38.90 -2.53
C ASN A 2 -21.57 37.71 -2.19
N ASN A 3 -22.71 37.95 -1.53
CA ASN A 3 -23.55 36.86 -1.02
C ASN A 3 -24.19 35.95 -2.10
N VAL A 4 -24.45 36.47 -3.30
CA VAL A 4 -25.08 35.68 -4.38
C VAL A 4 -24.08 34.68 -4.98
N ILE A 5 -22.82 35.09 -5.11
CA ILE A 5 -21.74 34.26 -5.66
C ILE A 5 -21.44 33.08 -4.72
N ASP A 6 -21.44 33.32 -3.40
CA ASP A 6 -21.19 32.27 -2.41
C ASP A 6 -22.29 31.19 -2.39
N LEU A 7 -23.55 31.57 -2.60
CA LEU A 7 -24.69 30.65 -2.64
C LEU A 7 -24.65 29.74 -3.88
N ASP A 8 -24.35 30.31 -5.05
CA ASP A 8 -24.21 29.55 -6.30
C ASP A 8 -23.04 28.54 -6.21
N GLN A 9 -21.91 28.96 -5.63
CA GLN A 9 -20.76 28.07 -5.41
C GLN A 9 -21.06 26.92 -4.43
N GLN A 10 -21.86 27.17 -3.39
CA GLN A 10 -22.28 26.12 -2.47
C GLN A 10 -23.22 25.11 -3.14
N GLN A 11 -24.16 25.59 -3.95
CA GLN A 11 -25.07 24.72 -4.68
C GLN A 11 -24.34 23.86 -5.72
N GLU A 12 -23.36 24.44 -6.42
CA GLU A 12 -22.50 23.72 -7.36
C GLU A 12 -21.72 22.60 -6.67
N LYS A 13 -21.10 22.88 -5.51
CA LYS A 13 -20.41 21.86 -4.70
C LYS A 13 -21.33 20.72 -4.25
N ILE A 14 -22.54 21.03 -3.80
CA ILE A 14 -23.51 20.00 -3.38
C ILE A 14 -23.89 19.11 -4.57
N ASN A 15 -24.07 19.69 -5.75
CA ASN A 15 -24.38 18.96 -6.98
C ASN A 15 -23.23 18.03 -7.39
N ASP A 16 -21.98 18.50 -7.27
CA ASP A 16 -20.79 17.69 -7.54
C ASP A 16 -20.66 16.49 -6.58
N ILE A 17 -20.94 16.70 -5.29
CA ILE A 17 -20.97 15.60 -4.30
C ILE A 17 -22.05 14.57 -4.65
N ARG A 18 -23.24 15.00 -5.07
CA ARG A 18 -24.31 14.08 -5.51
C ARG A 18 -23.87 13.26 -6.72
N ALA A 19 -23.27 13.91 -7.73
CA ALA A 19 -22.77 13.24 -8.92
C ALA A 19 -21.68 12.21 -8.57
N THR A 20 -20.74 12.60 -7.71
CA THR A 20 -19.65 11.72 -7.27
C THR A 20 -20.18 10.51 -6.49
N VAL A 21 -21.14 10.70 -5.57
CA VAL A 21 -21.74 9.59 -4.81
C VAL A 21 -22.51 8.64 -5.73
N ARG A 22 -23.26 9.15 -6.72
CA ARG A 22 -23.93 8.31 -7.72
C ARG A 22 -22.93 7.46 -8.49
N ASN A 23 -21.86 8.09 -8.99
CA ASN A 23 -20.81 7.39 -9.72
C ASN A 23 -20.18 6.27 -8.87
N VAL A 24 -19.90 6.52 -7.59
CA VAL A 24 -19.35 5.49 -6.68
C VAL A 24 -20.33 4.33 -6.49
N VAL A 25 -21.63 4.59 -6.35
CA VAL A 25 -22.65 3.54 -6.17
C VAL A 25 -22.88 2.74 -7.46
N GLU A 26 -22.77 3.36 -8.62
CA GLU A 26 -22.93 2.71 -9.93
C GLU A 26 -21.71 1.87 -10.32
N ASN A 27 -20.50 2.36 -10.03
CA ASN A 27 -19.25 1.71 -10.45
C ASN A 27 -18.63 0.81 -9.37
N SER A 28 -19.23 0.69 -8.19
CA SER A 28 -18.72 -0.18 -7.13
C SER A 28 -19.83 -0.97 -6.42
N ASN A 29 -19.48 -2.05 -5.72
CA ASN A 29 -20.43 -2.91 -5.00
C ASN A 29 -21.04 -2.27 -3.72
N VAL A 30 -21.14 -0.94 -3.65
CA VAL A 30 -21.66 -0.21 -2.49
C VAL A 30 -23.06 0.27 -2.78
N THR A 31 -23.99 -0.01 -1.88
CA THR A 31 -25.39 0.43 -1.99
C THR A 31 -25.62 1.73 -1.24
N TYR A 32 -26.61 2.53 -1.65
CA TYR A 32 -27.04 3.71 -0.90
C TYR A 32 -27.37 3.40 0.57
N ALA A 33 -27.91 2.21 0.86
CA ALA A 33 -28.18 1.78 2.23
C ALA A 33 -26.90 1.58 3.05
N ALA A 34 -25.80 1.13 2.41
CA ALA A 34 -24.50 1.02 3.05
C ALA A 34 -23.87 2.41 3.29
N VAL A 35 -23.91 3.30 2.28
CA VAL A 35 -23.42 4.68 2.42
C VAL A 35 -24.15 5.40 3.56
N ALA A 36 -25.48 5.29 3.62
CA ALA A 36 -26.30 5.91 4.66
C ALA A 36 -25.90 5.42 6.06
N ARG A 37 -25.66 4.11 6.22
CA ARG A 37 -25.16 3.52 7.47
C ARG A 37 -23.77 4.05 7.86
N GLU A 38 -22.86 4.16 6.89
CA GLU A 38 -21.49 4.62 7.14
C GLU A 38 -21.40 6.09 7.55
N ILE A 39 -22.30 6.95 7.05
CA ILE A 39 -22.38 8.37 7.42
C ILE A 39 -23.36 8.66 8.56
N GLY A 40 -24.01 7.63 9.11
CA GLY A 40 -24.92 7.72 10.25
C GLY A 40 -26.22 8.48 9.96
N VAL A 41 -26.83 8.25 8.79
CA VAL A 41 -28.14 8.81 8.41
C VAL A 41 -29.10 7.73 7.91
N SER A 42 -30.39 8.05 7.80
CA SER A 42 -31.35 7.09 7.25
C SER A 42 -31.21 6.95 5.73
N SER A 43 -31.55 5.78 5.19
CA SER A 43 -31.56 5.54 3.74
C SER A 43 -32.50 6.51 3.00
N GLY A 44 -33.63 6.87 3.62
CA GLY A 44 -34.57 7.86 3.10
C GLY A 44 -33.97 9.27 3.03
N GLN A 45 -33.21 9.68 4.05
CA GLN A 45 -32.50 10.97 4.05
C GLN A 45 -31.47 11.05 2.92
N LEU A 46 -30.65 10.01 2.75
CA LEU A 46 -29.67 9.97 1.67
C LEU A 46 -30.34 9.94 0.28
N SER A 47 -31.40 9.16 0.11
CA SER A 47 -32.14 9.09 -1.17
C SER A 47 -32.77 10.44 -1.53
N GLN A 48 -33.36 11.14 -0.57
CA GLN A 48 -33.89 12.49 -0.78
C GLN A 48 -32.77 13.49 -1.13
N PHE A 49 -31.61 13.39 -0.50
CA PHE A 49 -30.47 14.27 -0.80
C PHE A 49 -29.93 14.05 -2.21
N ILE A 50 -29.79 12.78 -2.63
CA ILE A 50 -29.34 12.44 -3.98
C ILE A 50 -30.33 12.91 -5.04
N ASN A 51 -31.64 12.87 -4.76
CA ASN A 51 -32.69 13.30 -5.70
C ASN A 51 -33.07 14.79 -5.59
N ASP A 52 -32.29 15.60 -4.87
CA ASP A 52 -32.54 17.04 -4.64
C ASP A 52 -33.89 17.35 -3.95
N GLY A 53 -34.47 16.36 -3.27
CA GLY A 53 -35.74 16.48 -2.54
C GLY A 53 -35.60 16.70 -1.03
N TYR A 54 -34.37 16.74 -0.50
CA TYR A 54 -34.12 16.89 0.93
C TYR A 54 -34.27 18.35 1.37
N ARG A 55 -35.29 18.61 2.20
CA ARG A 55 -35.62 19.95 2.74
C ARG A 55 -34.90 20.29 4.04
N GLY A 56 -34.02 19.40 4.52
CA GLY A 56 -33.22 19.59 5.72
C GLY A 56 -31.90 20.30 5.42
N ASP A 57 -30.93 20.09 6.31
CA ASP A 57 -29.59 20.66 6.16
C ASP A 57 -28.75 19.88 5.13
N ASN A 58 -28.82 20.33 3.87
CA ASN A 58 -28.04 19.78 2.77
C ASN A 58 -26.53 19.98 2.95
N ASN A 59 -26.10 21.07 3.60
CA ASN A 59 -24.69 21.37 3.80
C ASN A 59 -24.04 20.40 4.79
N SER A 60 -24.71 20.12 5.90
CA SER A 60 -24.24 19.14 6.88
C SER A 60 -24.12 17.74 6.28
N LEU A 61 -25.09 17.33 5.46
CA LEU A 61 -25.06 16.04 4.79
C LEU A 61 -23.97 15.96 3.70
N ALA A 62 -23.78 17.03 2.93
CA ALA A 62 -22.71 17.16 1.94
C ALA A 62 -21.32 17.05 2.60
N ASN A 63 -21.12 17.68 3.75
CA ASN A 63 -19.86 17.59 4.50
C ASN A 63 -19.57 16.15 4.96
N LYS A 64 -20.58 15.44 5.49
CA LYS A 64 -20.44 14.02 5.87
C LYS A 64 -20.07 13.14 4.66
N LEU A 65 -20.71 13.37 3.52
CA LEU A 65 -20.40 12.65 2.27
C LEU A 65 -19.01 12.97 1.73
N THR A 66 -18.56 14.21 1.87
CA THR A 66 -17.20 14.62 1.48
C THR A 66 -16.15 13.86 2.30
N VAL A 67 -16.30 13.84 3.63
CA VAL A 67 -15.41 13.08 4.52
C VAL A 67 -15.45 11.58 4.19
N TRP A 68 -16.63 11.05 3.88
CA TRP A 68 -16.79 9.65 3.48
C TRP A 68 -16.06 9.32 2.17
N LEU A 69 -16.18 10.19 1.15
CA LEU A 69 -15.49 10.06 -0.13
C LEU A 69 -13.97 10.12 0.04
N ASP A 70 -13.47 11.06 0.85
CA ASP A 70 -12.04 11.20 1.15
C ASP A 70 -11.50 9.93 1.82
N ASN A 71 -12.15 9.44 2.88
CA ASN A 71 -11.76 8.20 3.55
C ASN A 71 -11.74 6.99 2.61
N ARG A 72 -12.68 6.92 1.67
CA ARG A 72 -12.72 5.85 0.66
C ARG A 72 -11.57 5.97 -0.34
N SER A 73 -11.27 7.17 -0.81
CA SER A 73 -10.12 7.44 -1.68
C SER A 73 -8.81 7.02 -1.01
N ARG A 74 -8.63 7.39 0.26
CA ARG A 74 -7.45 7.00 1.06
C ARG A 74 -7.35 5.49 1.24
N ARG A 75 -8.45 4.78 1.50
CA ARG A 75 -8.42 3.31 1.58
C ARG A 75 -7.96 2.64 0.29
N THR A 76 -8.32 3.20 -0.86
CA THR A 76 -7.94 2.63 -2.16
C THR A 76 -6.51 3.01 -2.56
N ASN A 77 -6.12 4.26 -2.35
CA ASN A 77 -4.87 4.81 -2.88
C ASN A 77 -3.71 4.80 -1.87
N GLU A 78 -4.01 4.86 -0.57
CA GLU A 78 -3.01 4.99 0.50
C GLU A 78 -2.87 3.72 1.35
N MET A 79 -3.54 2.62 0.98
CA MET A 79 -3.28 1.35 1.64
C MET A 79 -1.83 0.95 1.34
N PRO A 80 -0.95 0.90 2.37
CA PRO A 80 0.44 0.57 2.12
C PRO A 80 0.51 -0.87 1.64
N ILE A 81 0.98 -1.05 0.41
CA ILE A 81 1.37 -2.37 -0.09
C ILE A 81 2.53 -2.82 0.80
N ALA A 82 2.40 -4.00 1.41
CA ALA A 82 3.49 -4.54 2.22
C ALA A 82 4.73 -4.69 1.32
N PRO A 83 5.89 -4.18 1.73
CA PRO A 83 7.10 -4.32 0.93
C PRO A 83 7.47 -5.79 0.79
N ASP A 84 7.88 -6.19 -0.42
CA ASP A 84 8.28 -7.57 -0.71
C ASP A 84 9.47 -8.04 0.13
N PHE A 85 10.34 -7.10 0.53
CA PHE A 85 11.51 -7.36 1.34
C PHE A 85 11.72 -6.27 2.40
N ILE A 86 12.01 -6.70 3.63
CA ILE A 86 12.35 -5.81 4.74
C ILE A 86 13.79 -6.06 5.16
N ALA A 87 14.62 -5.02 5.05
CA ALA A 87 16.02 -5.06 5.48
C ALA A 87 16.13 -5.03 7.01
N THR A 88 15.95 -6.21 7.64
CA THR A 88 16.11 -6.41 9.07
C THR A 88 17.58 -6.22 9.51
N ARG A 89 17.83 -6.16 10.82
CA ARG A 89 19.19 -6.07 11.36
C ARG A 89 20.10 -7.20 10.84
N THR A 90 19.59 -8.42 10.78
CA THR A 90 20.33 -9.59 10.27
C THR A 90 20.70 -9.41 8.80
N VAL A 91 19.78 -8.93 7.97
CA VAL A 91 20.05 -8.63 6.55
C VAL A 91 21.20 -7.64 6.42
N LYS A 92 21.16 -6.54 7.18
CA LYS A 92 22.21 -5.51 7.13
C LYS A 92 23.58 -6.06 7.52
N GLN A 93 23.65 -6.92 8.55
CA GLN A 93 24.90 -7.56 8.97
C GLN A 93 25.46 -8.48 7.88
N ILE A 94 24.61 -9.30 7.26
CA ILE A 94 24.98 -10.16 6.14
C ILE A 94 25.52 -9.33 4.98
N TRP A 95 24.80 -8.27 4.59
CA TRP A 95 25.19 -7.41 3.47
C TRP A 95 26.50 -6.69 3.73
N ASN A 96 26.72 -6.19 4.95
CA ASN A 96 28.00 -5.59 5.33
C ASN A 96 29.15 -6.60 5.22
N ALA A 97 28.94 -7.85 5.63
CA ALA A 97 29.95 -8.90 5.50
C ALA A 97 30.27 -9.22 4.02
N LEU A 98 29.25 -9.27 3.16
CA LEU A 98 29.43 -9.47 1.72
C LEU A 98 30.14 -8.29 1.06
N GLN A 99 29.74 -7.06 1.40
CA GLN A 99 30.36 -5.84 0.89
C GLN A 99 31.83 -5.75 1.31
N TYR A 100 32.13 -6.09 2.57
CA TYR A 100 33.49 -6.17 3.07
C TYR A 100 34.31 -7.21 2.28
N ALA A 101 33.76 -8.41 2.07
CA ALA A 101 34.43 -9.47 1.29
C ALA A 101 34.72 -9.04 -0.15
N GLN A 102 33.80 -8.32 -0.80
CA GLN A 102 34.01 -7.74 -2.13
C GLN A 102 35.13 -6.70 -2.13
N LEU A 103 35.18 -5.81 -1.14
CA LEU A 103 36.22 -4.76 -1.08
C LEU A 103 37.59 -5.32 -0.72
N ALA A 104 37.64 -6.26 0.22
CA ALA A 104 38.87 -6.87 0.71
C ALA A 104 39.37 -8.04 -0.16
N GLN A 105 38.61 -8.43 -1.19
CA GLN A 105 38.90 -9.58 -2.07
C GLN A 105 39.17 -10.87 -1.27
N CYS A 106 38.30 -11.16 -0.30
CA CYS A 106 38.45 -12.30 0.61
C CYS A 106 37.17 -13.13 0.72
N ILE A 107 37.27 -14.29 1.37
CA ILE A 107 36.13 -15.16 1.65
C ILE A 107 35.56 -14.81 3.02
N THR A 108 34.23 -14.69 3.12
CA THR A 108 33.51 -14.49 4.37
C THR A 108 32.55 -15.64 4.66
N VAL A 109 32.38 -15.99 5.93
CA VAL A 109 31.47 -17.05 6.37
C VAL A 109 30.30 -16.43 7.11
N ILE A 110 29.09 -16.71 6.63
CA ILE A 110 27.85 -16.25 7.25
C ILE A 110 27.19 -17.45 7.94
N TYR A 111 27.03 -17.38 9.26
CA TYR A 111 26.39 -18.41 10.08
C TYR A 111 25.34 -17.81 11.03
N GLY A 112 24.50 -18.67 11.61
CA GLY A 112 23.47 -18.27 12.56
C GLY A 112 22.31 -19.26 12.59
N ASN A 113 21.39 -19.09 13.54
CA ASN A 113 20.24 -19.98 13.72
C ASN A 113 19.41 -20.15 12.44
N SER A 114 18.72 -21.29 12.31
CA SER A 114 17.77 -21.50 11.23
C SER A 114 16.64 -20.46 11.29
N GLY A 115 16.10 -20.06 10.14
CA GLY A 115 14.97 -19.12 10.07
C GLY A 115 15.31 -17.63 10.21
N VAL A 116 16.55 -17.23 10.53
CA VAL A 116 16.91 -15.80 10.71
C VAL A 116 16.99 -14.98 9.41
N GLY A 117 16.61 -15.57 8.26
CA GLY A 117 16.55 -14.87 6.98
C GLY A 117 17.84 -14.89 6.14
N LYS A 118 18.82 -15.74 6.45
CA LYS A 118 20.10 -15.81 5.69
C LYS A 118 19.89 -15.99 4.18
N THR A 119 19.13 -17.00 3.79
CA THR A 119 18.86 -17.32 2.38
C THR A 119 18.15 -16.18 1.66
N ARG A 120 17.13 -15.58 2.30
CA ARG A 120 16.41 -14.43 1.73
C ARG A 120 17.29 -13.20 1.57
N ALA A 121 18.18 -12.93 2.55
CA ALA A 121 19.13 -11.84 2.45
C ALA A 121 20.10 -12.01 1.27
N LEU A 122 20.58 -13.24 1.03
CA LEU A 122 21.47 -13.55 -0.09
C LEU A 122 20.77 -13.43 -1.46
N GLN A 123 19.54 -13.94 -1.57
CA GLN A 123 18.73 -13.82 -2.78
C GLN A 123 18.49 -12.35 -3.14
N GLN A 124 18.08 -11.55 -2.16
CA GLN A 124 17.84 -10.12 -2.38
C GLN A 124 19.13 -9.39 -2.76
N PHE A 125 20.26 -9.71 -2.11
CA PHE A 125 21.55 -9.10 -2.41
C PHE A 125 21.97 -9.32 -3.87
N ALA A 126 21.72 -10.52 -4.42
CA ALA A 126 22.03 -10.87 -5.80
C ALA A 126 21.08 -10.23 -6.82
N ILE A 127 19.80 -10.01 -6.46
CA ILE A 127 18.83 -9.30 -7.31
C ILE A 127 19.20 -7.82 -7.43
N GLU A 128 19.59 -7.19 -6.32
CA GLU A 128 19.81 -5.74 -6.26
C GLU A 128 21.16 -5.28 -6.85
N ARG A 129 22.14 -6.18 -7.04
CA ARG A 129 23.50 -5.82 -7.42
C ARG A 129 23.97 -6.56 -8.67
N PRO A 130 24.57 -5.87 -9.65
CA PRO A 130 25.20 -6.53 -10.79
C PRO A 130 26.45 -7.30 -10.33
N ASN A 131 26.90 -8.28 -11.13
CA ASN A 131 28.11 -9.06 -10.90
C ASN A 131 28.11 -9.86 -9.58
N VAL A 132 26.93 -10.32 -9.15
CA VAL A 132 26.77 -11.23 -8.02
C VAL A 132 26.08 -12.49 -8.53
N TRP A 133 26.71 -13.65 -8.33
CA TRP A 133 26.12 -14.95 -8.63
C TRP A 133 25.83 -15.69 -7.33
N LEU A 134 24.60 -16.16 -7.18
CA LEU A 134 24.17 -16.96 -6.03
C LEU A 134 24.11 -18.43 -6.44
N ILE A 135 24.98 -19.24 -5.85
CA ILE A 135 25.03 -20.69 -6.09
C ILE A 135 24.51 -21.40 -4.85
N THR A 136 23.56 -22.31 -5.05
CA THR A 136 23.05 -23.18 -3.98
C THR A 136 23.59 -24.58 -4.19
N VAL A 137 24.36 -25.07 -3.23
CA VAL A 137 25.05 -26.37 -3.32
C VAL A 137 24.32 -27.42 -2.47
N SER A 138 24.27 -28.66 -2.96
CA SER A 138 23.78 -29.80 -2.17
C SER A 138 24.58 -29.95 -0.88
N PRO A 139 23.97 -30.34 0.25
CA PRO A 139 24.70 -30.62 1.49
C PRO A 139 25.87 -31.59 1.32
N SER A 140 25.74 -32.57 0.40
CA SER A 140 26.78 -33.56 0.08
C SER A 140 28.04 -32.97 -0.56
N ARG A 141 27.99 -31.72 -1.04
CA ARG A 141 29.10 -30.99 -1.69
C ARG A 141 29.35 -29.63 -1.02
N SER A 142 28.83 -29.42 0.18
CA SER A 142 28.75 -28.09 0.82
C SER A 142 30.05 -27.61 1.45
N SER A 143 31.13 -28.40 1.37
CA SER A 143 32.45 -27.94 1.80
C SER A 143 32.99 -26.88 0.84
N LEU A 144 33.74 -25.91 1.38
CA LEU A 144 34.29 -24.81 0.58
C LEU A 144 35.14 -25.32 -0.58
N SER A 145 36.03 -26.28 -0.31
CA SER A 145 36.96 -26.83 -1.31
C SER A 145 36.23 -27.54 -2.44
N GLU A 146 35.21 -28.33 -2.12
CA GLU A 146 34.48 -29.13 -3.10
C GLU A 146 33.55 -28.25 -3.95
N CYS A 147 32.91 -27.25 -3.33
CA CYS A 147 32.15 -26.23 -4.04
C CYS A 147 33.03 -25.45 -5.03
N LEU A 148 34.21 -24.99 -4.60
CA LEU A 148 35.13 -24.27 -5.49
C LEU A 148 35.69 -25.14 -6.62
N TYR A 149 35.90 -26.44 -6.36
CA TYR A 149 36.34 -27.37 -7.38
C TYR A 149 35.31 -27.54 -8.51
N GLU A 150 34.01 -27.55 -8.20
CA GLU A 150 32.94 -27.61 -9.21
C GLU A 150 32.79 -26.32 -10.03
N LEU A 151 33.33 -25.19 -9.55
CA LEU A 151 33.22 -23.88 -10.20
C LEU A 151 34.43 -23.47 -11.04
N ALA A 152 35.58 -24.13 -10.85
CA ALA A 152 36.84 -23.85 -11.54
C ALA A 152 36.97 -24.63 -12.86
#